data_AF-A0A3C1UE77-F1
#
_entry.id   AF-A0A3C1UE77-F1
#
_cell.length_a   1.000
_cell.length_b   1.000
_cell.length_c   1.000
_cell.angle_alpha   90.00
_cell.angle_beta   90.00
_cell.angle_gamma   90.00
#
_symmetry.space_group_name_H-M   'P 1'
#
loop_
_entity.id
_entity.type
_entity.pdbx_description
1 polymer ?
#
loop_
_entity_poly.entity_id
_entity_poly.type
_entity_poly.pdbx_seq_one_letter_code
_entity_poly.pdbx_strand_id
1 'polypeptide(L)'
;MKRPLSIILCLMAMLVSCTKSSNAIASAEVEDTDTTTTVEATKSLPQQVTLALVGDIMMGNTWPADRLPVSDGKHLFDDVAPIFQRADVTCGNLEGVIAPPEVGEPRKNPESKLAFMFKMPPRYVEHLKNAGFDFLSLANNHIYDFF
;
A
#
# COMPACT_ATOMS: atom_id res chain seq x y z
N MET A 1 40.69 17.68 -9.04
CA MET A 1 39.71 18.13 -10.06
C MET A 1 39.37 16.97 -10.98
N LYS A 2 38.08 16.58 -11.03
CA LYS A 2 37.34 15.90 -12.12
C LYS A 2 36.18 15.05 -11.55
N ARG A 3 35.00 15.66 -11.54
CA ARG A 3 33.66 15.07 -11.68
C ARG A 3 32.82 16.16 -12.39
N PRO A 4 31.71 15.89 -13.10
CA PRO A 4 31.24 14.65 -13.73
C PRO A 4 30.68 14.88 -15.16
N LEU A 5 31.02 14.02 -16.14
CA LEU A 5 30.42 14.08 -17.49
C LEU A 5 29.13 13.25 -17.63
N SER A 6 28.73 12.51 -16.59
CA SER A 6 27.59 11.58 -16.65
C SER A 6 26.21 12.20 -16.38
N ILE A 7 26.10 13.51 -16.12
CA ILE A 7 24.81 14.16 -15.82
C ILE A 7 24.10 14.66 -17.09
N ILE A 8 24.79 14.79 -18.23
CA ILE A 8 24.22 15.41 -19.44
C ILE A 8 23.41 14.42 -20.29
N LEU A 9 23.54 13.10 -20.09
CA LEU A 9 22.89 12.12 -20.98
C LEU A 9 21.44 11.76 -20.60
N CYS A 10 20.95 12.12 -19.41
CA CYS A 10 19.55 11.83 -19.00
C CYS A 10 18.54 12.94 -19.32
N LEU A 11 18.98 14.11 -19.81
CA LEU A 11 18.12 15.29 -19.98
C LEU A 11 17.49 15.44 -21.37
N MET A 12 17.79 14.55 -22.34
CA MET A 12 17.21 14.61 -23.69
C MET A 12 16.01 13.67 -23.94
N ALA A 13 15.60 12.86 -22.97
CA ALA A 13 14.50 11.90 -23.17
C ALA A 13 13.10 12.43 -22.77
N MET A 14 12.96 13.71 -22.41
CA MET A 14 11.70 14.29 -21.88
C MET A 14 10.92 15.20 -22.86
N LEU A 15 11.20 15.19 -24.17
CA LEU A 15 10.54 16.13 -25.11
C LEU A 15 9.72 15.51 -26.25
N VAL A 16 9.30 14.24 -26.16
CA VAL A 16 8.41 13.67 -27.21
C VAL A 16 7.25 12.87 -26.61
N SER A 17 6.21 13.57 -26.16
CA SER A 17 4.84 13.07 -26.20
C SER A 17 3.84 14.16 -25.81
N CYS A 18 3.31 14.87 -26.82
CA CYS A 18 1.90 15.25 -26.91
C CYS A 18 1.69 16.09 -28.18
N THR A 19 1.47 15.43 -29.32
CA THR A 19 0.70 16.01 -30.41
C THR A 19 -0.54 15.16 -30.61
N LYS A 20 -1.65 15.65 -30.05
CA LYS A 20 -2.99 15.09 -30.17
C LYS A 20 -3.46 15.33 -31.61
N SER A 21 -3.45 14.28 -32.44
CA SER A 21 -4.04 14.35 -33.79
C SER A 21 -5.52 13.97 -33.69
N SER A 22 -6.38 14.98 -33.78
CA SER A 22 -7.82 14.81 -33.94
C SER A 22 -8.11 14.49 -35.41
N ASN A 23 -8.38 13.23 -35.73
CA ASN A 23 -9.03 12.90 -36.99
C ASN A 23 -10.53 12.77 -36.75
N ALA A 24 -11.26 13.79 -37.18
CA ALA A 24 -12.67 13.67 -37.53
C ALA A 24 -12.76 12.84 -38.81
N ILE A 25 -13.59 11.80 -38.81
CA ILE A 25 -14.10 11.17 -40.02
C ILE A 25 -15.62 11.23 -39.95
N ALA A 26 -16.17 11.75 -41.04
CA ALA A 26 -17.55 12.10 -41.25
C ALA A 26 -18.47 10.88 -41.47
N SER A 27 -19.72 11.12 -41.11
CA SER A 27 -21.00 10.57 -41.56
C SER A 27 -21.02 9.35 -42.49
N ALA A 28 -21.77 8.33 -42.07
CA ALA A 28 -22.67 7.61 -42.94
C ALA A 28 -23.99 7.38 -42.19
N GLU A 29 -25.05 8.02 -42.67
CA GLU A 29 -26.43 7.79 -42.25
C GLU A 29 -26.91 6.42 -42.78
N VAL A 30 -27.53 5.62 -41.92
CA VAL A 30 -28.54 4.64 -42.32
C VAL A 30 -29.69 4.74 -41.34
N GLU A 31 -30.82 5.15 -41.87
CA GLU A 31 -32.13 5.28 -41.24
C GLU A 31 -32.84 3.92 -41.29
N ASP A 32 -33.27 3.37 -40.15
CA ASP A 32 -34.36 2.38 -40.09
C ASP A 32 -35.11 2.44 -38.75
N THR A 33 -36.28 3.06 -38.82
CA THR A 33 -37.56 2.80 -38.13
C THR A 33 -37.63 2.60 -36.61
N ASP A 34 -38.09 3.68 -35.96
CA ASP A 34 -39.02 3.81 -34.82
C ASP A 34 -39.28 2.61 -33.88
N THR A 35 -38.70 2.70 -32.68
CA THR A 35 -39.48 2.56 -31.42
C THR A 35 -38.82 3.47 -30.39
N THR A 36 -39.30 4.71 -30.29
CA THR A 36 -38.75 5.72 -29.38
C THR A 36 -39.20 5.45 -27.94
N THR A 37 -38.48 4.57 -27.23
CA THR A 37 -38.37 4.65 -25.77
C THR A 37 -37.10 5.45 -25.49
N THR A 38 -37.24 6.71 -25.08
CA THR A 38 -36.14 7.56 -24.62
C THR A 38 -35.59 7.01 -23.31
N VAL A 39 -34.75 5.97 -23.39
CA VAL A 39 -33.78 5.65 -22.35
C VAL A 39 -32.72 6.75 -22.42
N GLU A 40 -32.86 7.76 -21.57
CA GLU A 40 -31.74 8.67 -21.27
C GLU A 40 -30.57 7.80 -20.80
N ALA A 41 -29.63 7.56 -21.69
CA ALA A 41 -28.34 6.99 -21.35
C ALA A 41 -27.60 8.04 -20.50
N THR A 42 -27.85 8.03 -19.19
CA THR A 42 -27.01 8.72 -18.23
C THR A 42 -25.64 8.09 -18.36
N LYS A 43 -24.74 8.77 -19.08
CA LYS A 43 -23.32 8.41 -19.15
C LYS A 43 -22.80 8.34 -17.72
N SER A 44 -22.70 7.14 -17.18
CA SER A 44 -22.16 6.93 -15.84
C SER A 44 -20.76 7.51 -15.81
N LEU A 45 -20.48 8.38 -14.84
CA LEU A 45 -19.12 8.82 -14.60
C LEU A 45 -18.24 7.57 -14.45
N PRO A 46 -17.01 7.55 -14.99
CA PRO A 46 -16.12 6.42 -14.81
C PRO A 46 -16.00 6.13 -13.32
N GLN A 47 -16.30 4.90 -12.91
CA GLN A 47 -16.18 4.50 -11.52
C GLN A 47 -14.71 4.57 -11.13
N GLN A 48 -14.37 5.50 -10.24
CA GLN A 48 -13.04 5.63 -9.70
C GLN A 48 -12.93 4.73 -8.46
N VAL A 49 -11.85 3.96 -8.39
CA VAL A 49 -11.47 3.20 -7.20
C VAL A 49 -10.14 3.75 -6.72
N THR A 50 -10.04 3.99 -5.41
CA THR A 50 -8.89 4.55 -4.73
C THR A 50 -8.26 3.50 -3.83
N LEU A 51 -6.93 3.36 -3.94
CA LEU A 51 -6.16 2.41 -3.16
C LEU A 51 -5.16 3.17 -2.30
N ALA A 52 -5.12 2.87 -1.00
CA ALA A 52 -4.03 3.28 -0.11
C ALA A 52 -3.09 2.09 0.08
N LEU A 53 -1.86 2.21 -0.41
CA LEU A 53 -0.84 1.17 -0.33
C LEU A 53 0.26 1.62 0.62
N VAL A 54 0.40 0.93 1.75
CA VAL A 54 1.40 1.18 2.78
C VAL A 54 2.52 0.17 2.65
N GLY A 55 3.75 0.61 2.89
CA GLY A 55 4.92 -0.27 2.95
C GLY A 55 4.95 -1.11 4.22
N ASP A 56 6.15 -1.37 4.71
CA ASP A 56 6.40 -2.18 5.89
C ASP A 56 5.83 -1.52 7.16
N ILE A 57 5.06 -2.29 7.91
CA ILE A 57 4.41 -1.88 9.15
C ILE A 57 5.04 -2.63 10.30
N MET A 58 5.84 -1.92 11.09
CA MET A 58 6.44 -2.38 12.33
C MET A 58 6.03 -1.45 13.46
N MET A 59 5.08 -1.90 14.28
CA MET A 59 4.48 -1.09 15.34
C MET A 59 5.26 -1.17 16.66
N GLY A 60 6.21 -2.09 16.78
CA GLY A 60 6.99 -2.32 17.99
C GLY A 60 7.65 -3.69 17.96
N ASN A 61 8.34 -4.05 19.03
CA ASN A 61 8.94 -5.37 19.16
C ASN A 61 8.98 -5.81 20.63
N THR A 62 8.56 -7.05 20.90
CA THR A 62 8.57 -7.67 22.24
C THR A 62 9.78 -8.60 22.44
N TRP A 63 10.64 -8.73 21.42
CA TRP A 63 11.80 -9.62 21.43
C TRP A 63 13.11 -8.89 21.12
N PRO A 64 14.24 -9.25 21.74
CA PRO A 64 14.36 -10.07 22.96
C PRO A 64 13.94 -9.30 24.23
N ALA A 65 13.60 -8.02 24.07
CA ALA A 65 13.13 -7.16 25.15
C ALA A 65 11.96 -6.32 24.66
N ASP A 66 11.15 -5.86 25.60
CA ASP A 66 9.97 -5.08 25.31
C ASP A 66 10.35 -3.67 24.82
N ARG A 67 9.99 -3.38 23.57
CA ARG A 67 10.23 -2.12 22.86
C ARG A 67 8.94 -1.69 22.17
N LEU A 68 7.89 -1.59 22.97
CA LEU A 68 6.60 -1.09 22.52
C LEU A 68 6.57 0.44 22.64
N PRO A 69 5.90 1.13 21.70
CA PRO A 69 5.65 2.56 21.81
C PRO A 69 4.91 2.93 23.08
N VAL A 70 5.00 4.22 23.43
CA VAL A 70 4.20 4.82 24.51
C VAL A 70 2.70 4.58 24.27
N SER A 71 1.93 4.53 25.36
CA SER A 71 0.49 4.28 25.32
C SER A 71 0.12 3.00 24.55
N ASP A 72 0.99 1.99 24.57
CA ASP A 72 0.79 0.70 23.91
C ASP A 72 0.47 0.83 22.41
N GLY A 73 1.07 1.81 21.72
CA GLY A 73 0.88 2.01 20.28
C GLY A 73 -0.46 2.63 19.88
N LYS A 74 -1.30 3.05 20.83
CA LYS A 74 -2.65 3.61 20.59
C LYS A 74 -2.69 4.72 19.53
N HIS A 75 -1.65 5.56 19.47
CA HIS A 75 -1.59 6.77 18.65
C HIS A 75 -0.73 6.62 17.38
N LEU A 76 -0.28 5.40 17.05
CA LEU A 76 0.66 5.17 15.95
C LEU A 76 0.16 5.65 14.58
N PHE A 77 -1.16 5.60 14.37
CA PHE A 77 -1.78 5.86 13.08
C PHE A 77 -2.64 7.12 13.05
N ASP A 78 -2.75 7.89 14.13
CA ASP A 78 -3.71 8.99 14.26
C ASP A 78 -3.63 10.00 13.11
N ASP A 79 -2.40 10.36 12.70
CA ASP A 79 -2.16 11.35 11.65
C ASP A 79 -2.47 10.83 10.23
N VAL A 80 -2.46 9.50 10.04
CA VAL A 80 -2.60 8.85 8.72
C VAL A 80 -3.92 8.09 8.56
N ALA A 81 -4.61 7.77 9.65
CA ALA A 81 -5.89 7.06 9.64
C ALA A 81 -6.94 7.76 8.75
N PRO A 82 -7.08 9.10 8.73
CA PRO A 82 -8.01 9.75 7.80
C PRO A 82 -7.67 9.54 6.32
N ILE A 83 -6.40 9.26 5.99
CA ILE A 83 -5.95 8.95 4.62
C ILE A 83 -6.31 7.52 4.25
N PHE A 84 -6.19 6.58 5.18
CA PHE A 84 -6.50 5.18 4.96
C PHE A 84 -8.02 4.97 4.86
N GLN A 85 -8.77 5.52 5.82
CA GLN A 85 -10.23 5.38 5.90
C GLN A 85 -11.00 6.03 4.74
N ARG A 86 -10.38 6.95 3.98
CA ARG A 86 -11.02 7.56 2.81
C ARG A 86 -10.83 6.74 1.52
N ALA A 87 -9.89 5.81 1.50
CA ALA A 87 -9.63 4.97 0.34
C ALA A 87 -10.69 3.86 0.27
N ASP A 88 -11.00 3.40 -0.93
CA ASP A 88 -11.92 2.27 -1.10
C ASP A 88 -11.32 0.96 -0.59
N VAL A 89 -9.99 0.82 -0.69
CA VAL A 89 -9.21 -0.28 -0.09
C VAL A 89 -7.87 0.23 0.43
N THR A 90 -7.54 -0.13 1.66
CA THR A 90 -6.22 0.09 2.27
C THR A 90 -5.50 -1.24 2.49
N CYS A 91 -4.30 -1.34 1.94
CA CYS A 91 -3.42 -2.50 2.09
C CYS A 91 -2.07 -2.09 2.71
N GLY A 92 -1.45 -2.99 3.47
CA GLY A 92 -0.10 -2.80 4.03
C GLY A 92 0.75 -4.06 4.00
N ASN A 93 2.06 -3.96 4.26
CA ASN A 93 2.92 -5.12 4.52
C ASN A 93 3.19 -5.24 6.02
N LEU A 94 2.72 -6.30 6.67
CA LEU A 94 2.94 -6.50 8.11
C LEU A 94 4.32 -7.08 8.36
N GLU A 95 5.25 -6.24 8.80
CA GLU A 95 6.65 -6.62 8.97
C GLU A 95 6.88 -7.24 10.34
N GLY A 96 6.95 -8.57 10.38
CA GLY A 96 7.13 -9.36 11.60
C GLY A 96 5.95 -10.27 11.93
N VAL A 97 6.01 -10.88 13.11
CA VAL A 97 5.02 -11.86 13.57
C VAL A 97 4.11 -11.23 14.62
N ILE A 98 2.79 -11.38 14.46
CA ILE A 98 1.83 -11.14 15.54
C ILE A 98 1.60 -12.44 16.29
N ALA A 99 2.06 -12.51 17.53
CA ALA A 99 2.01 -13.73 18.31
C ALA A 99 2.01 -13.48 19.81
N PRO A 100 1.41 -14.37 20.61
CA PRO A 100 1.41 -14.24 22.06
C PRO A 100 2.82 -14.43 22.64
N PRO A 101 3.06 -14.04 23.91
CA PRO A 101 4.37 -14.18 24.54
C PRO A 101 4.94 -15.60 24.47
N GLU A 102 4.08 -16.61 24.57
CA GLU A 102 4.42 -18.04 24.62
C GLU A 102 4.75 -18.67 23.26
N VAL A 103 4.71 -17.90 22.15
CA VAL A 103 5.04 -18.42 20.82
C VAL A 103 6.47 -18.95 20.77
N GLY A 104 6.70 -19.94 19.90
CA GLY A 104 7.87 -20.80 19.89
C GLY A 104 9.20 -20.11 19.63
N GLU A 105 10.24 -20.94 19.56
CA GLU A 105 11.62 -20.49 19.57
C GLU A 105 11.95 -19.56 18.37
N PRO A 106 12.82 -18.56 18.58
CA PRO A 106 13.34 -17.75 17.49
C PRO A 106 14.01 -18.63 16.42
N ARG A 107 13.68 -18.41 15.16
CA ARG A 107 14.25 -19.17 14.04
C ARG A 107 15.71 -18.82 13.74
N LYS A 108 16.13 -17.60 14.09
CA LYS A 108 17.50 -17.09 13.88
C LYS A 108 18.29 -17.23 15.19
N ASN A 109 19.60 -17.50 15.09
CA ASN A 109 20.48 -17.52 16.27
C ASN A 109 20.45 -16.17 17.00
N PRO A 110 19.92 -16.08 18.24
CA PRO A 110 19.81 -14.82 18.98
C PRO A 110 21.16 -14.16 19.30
N GLU A 111 22.26 -14.92 19.34
CA GLU A 111 23.61 -14.40 19.59
C GLU A 111 24.23 -13.74 18.36
N SER A 112 23.64 -13.92 17.18
CA SER A 112 24.11 -13.28 15.96
C SER A 112 23.76 -11.79 15.95
N LYS A 113 24.75 -10.95 15.68
CA LYS A 113 24.56 -9.50 15.50
C LYS A 113 23.67 -9.13 14.30
N LEU A 114 23.38 -10.10 13.44
CA LEU A 114 22.53 -9.93 12.25
C LEU A 114 21.16 -10.61 12.40
N ALA A 115 20.83 -11.13 13.58
CA ALA A 115 19.53 -11.73 13.85
C ALA A 115 18.49 -10.67 14.23
N PHE A 116 17.96 -10.00 13.20
CA PHE A 116 16.79 -9.13 13.36
C PHE A 116 15.53 -10.00 13.38
N MET A 117 14.82 -9.98 14.51
CA MET A 117 13.56 -10.70 14.71
C MET A 117 12.51 -9.78 15.29
N PHE A 118 11.31 -9.82 14.74
CA PHE A 118 10.22 -8.90 15.08
C PHE A 118 8.98 -9.67 15.55
N LYS A 119 8.57 -9.40 16.79
CA LYS A 119 7.37 -9.98 17.41
C LYS A 119 6.51 -8.89 18.04
N MET A 120 5.27 -8.76 17.58
CA MET A 120 4.27 -7.85 18.11
C MET A 120 3.16 -8.63 18.84
N PRO A 121 2.54 -8.06 19.89
CA PRO A 121 1.51 -8.75 20.64
C PRO A 121 0.19 -8.86 19.84
N PRO A 122 -0.67 -9.88 20.09
CA PRO A 122 -1.93 -10.06 19.37
C PRO A 122 -2.86 -8.84 19.40
N ARG A 123 -2.85 -8.10 20.52
CA ARG A 123 -3.67 -6.89 20.68
C ARG A 123 -3.35 -5.79 19.65
N TYR A 124 -2.18 -5.80 19.02
CA TYR A 124 -1.81 -4.80 18.02
C TYR A 124 -2.58 -4.92 16.69
N VAL A 125 -3.26 -6.04 16.46
CA VAL A 125 -4.22 -6.17 15.34
C VAL A 125 -5.29 -5.08 15.42
N GLU A 126 -5.70 -4.68 16.63
CA GLU A 126 -6.71 -3.63 16.80
C GLU A 126 -6.21 -2.25 16.33
N HIS A 127 -4.91 -1.94 16.45
CA HIS A 127 -4.38 -0.68 15.91
C HIS A 127 -4.47 -0.63 14.39
N LEU A 128 -4.16 -1.74 13.71
CA LEU A 128 -4.27 -1.86 12.26
C LEU A 128 -5.72 -1.73 11.80
N LYS A 129 -6.63 -2.44 12.48
CA LYS A 129 -8.07 -2.39 12.18
C LYS A 129 -8.65 -0.99 12.39
N ASN A 130 -8.34 -0.35 13.51
CA ASN A 130 -8.82 1.00 13.82
C ASN A 130 -8.23 2.07 12.88
N ALA A 131 -7.01 1.87 12.39
CA ALA A 131 -6.39 2.73 11.40
C ALA A 131 -7.07 2.67 10.02
N GLY A 132 -7.84 1.61 9.73
CA GLY A 132 -8.58 1.44 8.48
C GLY A 132 -7.90 0.53 7.46
N PHE A 133 -7.05 -0.41 7.88
CA PHE A 133 -6.49 -1.43 6.98
C PHE A 133 -7.51 -2.54 6.69
N ASP A 134 -7.68 -2.88 5.41
CA ASP A 134 -8.53 -3.97 4.96
C ASP A 134 -7.75 -5.28 4.79
N PHE A 135 -6.52 -5.18 4.23
CA PHE A 135 -5.67 -6.33 3.96
C PHE A 135 -4.22 -6.07 4.37
N LEU A 136 -3.55 -7.14 4.79
CA LEU A 136 -2.12 -7.12 5.09
C LEU A 136 -1.41 -8.23 4.32
N SER A 137 -0.36 -7.86 3.61
CA SER A 137 0.61 -8.80 3.08
C SER A 137 1.45 -9.36 4.23
N LEU A 138 1.68 -10.66 4.19
CA LEU A 138 2.62 -11.39 5.05
C LEU A 138 3.88 -11.80 4.27
N ALA A 139 3.96 -11.41 2.99
CA ALA A 139 5.06 -11.78 2.10
C ALA A 139 6.28 -10.89 2.36
N ASN A 140 6.95 -11.12 3.48
CA ASN A 140 8.20 -10.47 3.86
C ASN A 140 9.18 -11.47 4.48
N ASN A 141 10.43 -11.05 4.68
CA ASN A 141 11.50 -11.89 5.19
C ASN A 141 11.44 -12.13 6.72
N HIS A 142 10.39 -11.64 7.39
CA HIS A 142 10.21 -11.73 8.84
C HIS A 142 8.99 -12.56 9.27
N ILE A 143 8.15 -13.01 8.32
CA ILE A 143 6.96 -13.84 8.61
C ILE A 143 7.26 -15.15 9.36
N TYR A 144 8.50 -15.63 9.26
CA TYR A 144 8.98 -16.85 9.93
C TYR A 144 10.07 -16.56 10.96
N ASP A 145 10.04 -15.41 11.61
CA ASP A 145 10.98 -15.13 12.71
C ASP A 145 10.77 -16.06 13.92
N PHE A 146 9.55 -16.57 14.11
CA PHE A 146 9.13 -17.46 15.20
C PHE A 146 8.28 -18.61 14.67
N PHE A 147 8.26 -19.76 15.36
CA PHE A 147 7.46 -20.94 15.03
C PHE A 147 6.26 -21.13 15.96
#